data_AF-F4XLA3-F1
#
_entry.id   AF-F4XLA3-F1
#
_cell.length_a   1.000
_cell.length_b   1.000
_cell.length_c   1.000
_cell.angle_alpha   90.00
_cell.angle_beta   90.00
_cell.angle_gamma   90.00
#
_symmetry.space_group_name_H-M   'P 1'
#
loop_
_entity.id
_entity.type
_entity.pdbx_description
1 polymer ?
#
loop_
_entity_poly.entity_id
_entity_poly.type
_entity_poly.pdbx_seq_one_letter_code
_entity_poly.pdbx_strand_id
1 'polypeptide(L)' 'MSTEQLNQVIEAIISGKYSWACVLILRFSGYNPLQYMPYRTYNRLIKQNYNLGNRNKTASSQPSKILKRC' A
#
# COMPACT_ATOMS: atom_id res chain seq x y z
N MET A 1 17.60 -6.56 -1.08
CA MET A 1 16.34 -7.00 -1.73
C MET A 1 16.44 -8.47 -2.04
N SER A 2 15.63 -9.30 -1.39
CA SER A 2 15.47 -10.72 -1.75
C SER A 2 14.46 -10.87 -2.90
N THR A 3 14.51 -12.01 -3.59
CA THR A 3 13.51 -12.40 -4.60
C THR A 3 12.08 -12.36 -4.05
N GLU A 4 11.87 -12.77 -2.80
CA GLU A 4 10.54 -12.78 -2.17
C GLU A 4 10.01 -11.37 -1.91
N GLN A 5 10.91 -10.44 -1.56
CA GLN A 5 10.56 -9.04 -1.36
C GLN A 5 10.19 -8.39 -2.69
N LEU A 6 10.92 -8.70 -3.75
CA LEU A 6 10.62 -8.22 -5.10
C LEU A 6 9.26 -8.76 -5.58
N ASN A 7 8.96 -10.04 -5.34
CA ASN A 7 7.67 -10.62 -5.69
C ASN A 7 6.51 -9.90 -4.99
N GLN A 8 6.66 -9.53 -3.70
CA GLN A 8 5.65 -8.73 -3.00
C GLN A 8 5.42 -7.34 -3.62
N VAL A 9 6.49 -6.72 -4.14
CA VAL A 9 6.36 -5.45 -4.88
C VAL A 9 5.59 -5.69 -6.18
N ILE A 10 5.93 -6.75 -6.92
CA ILE A 10 5.27 -7.10 -8.19
C ILE A 10 3.78 -7.39 -7.96
N GLU A 11 3.42 -8.15 -6.93
CA GLU A 11 2.03 -8.40 -6.56
C GLU A 11 1.25 -7.11 -6.25
N ALA A 12 1.89 -6.15 -5.57
CA ALA A 12 1.30 -4.85 -5.30
C ALA A 12 1.07 -4.05 -6.59
N ILE A 13 1.98 -4.15 -7.58
CA ILE A 13 1.85 -3.53 -8.90
C ILE A 13 0.70 -4.16 -9.67
N ILE A 14 0.63 -5.50 -9.73
CA ILE A 14 -0.46 -6.24 -10.40
C ILE A 14 -1.82 -5.89 -9.76
N SER A 15 -1.84 -5.69 -8.44
CA SER A 15 -3.04 -5.24 -7.70
C SER A 15 -3.42 -3.77 -7.95
N GLY A 16 -2.68 -3.03 -8.78
CA GLY A 16 -2.89 -1.61 -9.05
C GLY A 16 -2.52 -0.67 -7.90
N LYS A 17 -1.82 -1.17 -6.86
CA LYS A 17 -1.46 -0.42 -5.66
C LYS A 17 -0.06 0.17 -5.78
N TYR A 18 0.15 1.03 -6.78
CA TYR A 18 1.46 1.64 -7.05
C TYR A 18 2.05 2.39 -5.86
N SER A 19 1.22 3.16 -5.14
CA SER A 19 1.69 3.87 -3.93
C SER A 19 2.16 2.93 -2.82
N TRP A 20 1.57 1.72 -2.73
CA TRP A 20 2.01 0.71 -1.78
C TRP A 20 3.30 0.02 -2.24
N ALA A 21 3.42 -0.26 -3.55
CA ALA A 21 4.65 -0.76 -4.13
C ALA A 21 5.84 0.17 -3.84
N CYS A 22 5.65 1.49 -3.94
CA CYS A 22 6.67 2.47 -3.57
C CYS A 22 7.08 2.37 -2.08
N VAL A 23 6.11 2.19 -1.17
CA VAL A 23 6.40 2.00 0.26
C VAL A 23 7.22 0.72 0.49
N LEU A 24 6.88 -0.37 -0.19
CA LEU A 24 7.60 -1.64 -0.09
C LEU A 24 9.04 -1.50 -0.60
N ILE A 25 9.24 -0.86 -1.75
CA ILE A 25 10.58 -0.60 -2.30
C ILE A 25 11.43 0.20 -1.32
N LEU A 26 10.89 1.30 -0.76
CA LEU A 26 11.63 2.14 0.19
C LEU A 26 12.03 1.33 1.44
N ARG A 27 11.09 0.57 2.00
CA ARG A 27 11.33 -0.23 3.21
C ARG A 27 12.36 -1.33 2.98
N PHE A 28 12.22 -2.09 1.90
CA PHE A 28 13.16 -3.18 1.61
C PHE A 28 14.54 -2.68 1.16
N SER A 29 14.63 -1.42 0.71
CA SER A 29 15.91 -0.78 0.38
C SER A 29 16.58 -0.14 1.59
N GLY A 30 15.94 -0.16 2.76
CA GLY A 30 16.45 0.45 3.99
C GLY A 30 16.25 1.97 4.09
N TYR A 31 15.51 2.58 3.18
CA TYR A 31 15.18 4.01 3.23
C TYR A 31 13.98 4.26 4.16
N ASN A 32 13.96 5.45 4.76
CA ASN A 32 12.83 5.87 5.57
C ASN A 32 11.70 6.42 4.66
N PRO A 33 10.53 5.75 4.58
CA PRO A 33 9.46 6.17 3.70
C PRO A 33 8.85 7.54 4.05
N LEU A 34 9.00 8.02 5.29
CA LEU A 34 8.52 9.35 5.70
C LEU A 34 9.31 10.51 5.06
N GLN A 35 10.49 10.23 4.54
CA GLN A 35 11.31 11.24 3.85
C GLN A 35 10.84 11.50 2.41
N TYR A 36 10.18 10.50 1.81
CA TYR A 36 9.72 10.54 0.43
C TYR A 36 8.20 10.66 0.32
N MET A 37 7.48 10.38 1.40
CA MET A 37 6.02 10.42 1.44
C MET A 37 5.52 11.20 2.65
N PRO A 38 4.49 12.03 2.49
CA PRO A 38 3.84 12.69 3.61
C PRO A 38 3.31 11.68 4.63
N TYR A 39 3.47 12.00 5.92
CA TYR A 39 3.06 11.14 7.04
C TYR A 39 1.61 10.65 6.94
N ARG A 40 0.67 11.53 6.56
CA ARG A 40 -0.74 11.18 6.34
C ARG A 40 -0.91 10.06 5.31
N THR A 41 -0.18 10.15 4.20
CA THR A 41 -0.25 9.20 3.09
C THR A 41 0.33 7.86 3.51
N TYR A 42 1.51 7.87 4.16
CA TYR A 42 2.14 6.66 4.67
C TYR A 42 1.25 5.93 5.68
N ASN A 43 0.73 6.62 6.69
CA ASN A 43 -0.16 6.01 7.69
C ASN A 43 -1.44 5.44 7.08
N ARG A 44 -2.02 6.12 6.08
CA ARG A 44 -3.19 5.60 5.37
C ARG A 44 -2.87 4.29 4.64
N LEU A 45 -1.74 4.24 3.92
CA LEU A 45 -1.32 3.06 3.17
C LEU A 45 -1.01 1.86 4.06
N ILE A 46 -0.34 2.09 5.19
CA ILE A 46 -0.07 1.07 6.21
C ILE A 46 -1.38 0.51 6.75
N LYS A 47 -2.32 1.36 7.17
CA LYS A 47 -3.62 0.90 7.69
C LYS A 47 -4.42 0.13 6.65
N GLN A 48 -4.44 0.58 5.39
CA GLN A 48 -5.20 -0.08 4.33
C GLN A 48 -4.67 -1.49 4.02
N ASN A 49 -3.35 -1.69 3.97
CA ASN A 49 -2.77 -2.99 3.66
C ASN A 49 -2.70 -3.92 4.88
N TYR A 50 -2.53 -3.40 6.09
CA TYR A 50 -2.61 -4.19 7.32
C TYR A 50 -4.03 -4.73 7.54
N ASN A 51 -5.05 -3.92 7.28
CA ASN A 51 -6.45 -4.37 7.35
C ASN A 51 -6.80 -5.36 6.24
N LEU A 52 -6.08 -5.39 5.11
CA LEU A 52 -6.36 -6.34 4.04
C LEU A 52 -5.96 -7.78 4.43
N GLY A 53 -4.92 -7.95 5.26
CA GLY A 53 -4.57 -9.25 5.86
C GLY A 53 -5.65 -9.79 6.80
N ASN A 54 -6.44 -8.91 7.44
CA ASN A 54 -7.51 -9.28 8.36
C ASN A 54 -8.91 -9.27 7.73
N ARG A 55 -9.12 -8.56 6.62
CA ARG A 55 -10.43 -8.43 5.95
C ARG A 55 -10.86 -9.65 5.15
N ASN A 56 -9.96 -10.60 4.89
CA ASN A 56 -10.32 -11.87 4.28
C ASN A 56 -11.18 -12.77 5.18
N LYS A 57 -11.50 -12.35 6.42
CA LYS A 57 -12.45 -13.06 7.29
C LYS A 57 -13.84 -12.44 7.44
N THR A 58 -14.11 -11.23 6.96
CA THR A 58 -15.47 -10.68 7.08
C THR A 58 -15.75 -9.56 6.08
N ALA A 59 -16.58 -9.90 5.10
CA ALA A 59 -17.69 -9.09 4.57
C ALA A 59 -17.39 -7.74 3.89
N SER A 60 -17.65 -7.75 2.58
CA SER A 60 -18.51 -6.83 1.80
C SER A 60 -18.40 -5.31 1.96
N SER A 61 -18.38 -4.68 0.77
CA SER A 61 -18.95 -3.38 0.42
C SER A 61 -18.35 -2.12 1.05
N GLN A 62 -17.65 -1.32 0.24
CA GLN A 62 -17.95 0.12 0.11
C GLN A 62 -17.58 0.59 -1.31
N PRO A 63 -18.50 1.22 -2.06
CA PRO A 63 -18.22 1.78 -3.37
C PRO A 63 -17.31 3.01 -3.21
N SER A 64 -16.34 3.12 -4.12
CA SER A 64 -15.48 4.29 -4.28
C SER A 64 -16.36 5.51 -4.56
N LYS A 65 -16.70 6.28 -3.52
CA LYS A 65 -17.21 7.64 -3.68
C LYS A 65 -16.11 8.45 -4.35
N ILE A 66 -16.23 8.63 -5.66
CA ILE A 66 -15.60 9.70 -6.41
C ILE A 66 -16.13 11.00 -5.78
N LEU A 67 -15.36 11.56 -4.86
CA LEU A 67 -15.59 12.92 -4.39
C LEU A 67 -14.93 13.86 -5.39
N LYS A 68 -15.80 14.50 -6.17
CA LYS A 68 -15.53 15.56 -7.13
C LYS A 68 -14.51 16.57 -6.58
N ARG A 69 -13.53 16.91 -7.40
CA ARG A 69 -12.72 18.11 -7.23
C ARG A 69 -12.72 18.87 -8.56
N CYS A 70 -13.83 19.56 -8.81
CA CYS A 70 -14.01 20.87 -9.45
C CYS A 70 -15.52 21.16 -9.39
#